data_AF-X0YM06-F1
#
_entry.id   AF-X0YM06-F1
#
_cell.length_a   1.000
_cell.length_b   1.000
_cell.length_c   1.000
_cell.angle_alpha   90.00
_cell.angle_beta   90.00
_cell.angle_gamma   90.00
#
_symmetry.space_group_name_H-M   'P 1'
#
loop_
_entity.id
_entity.type
_entity.pdbx_description
1 polymer ?
#
loop_
_entity_poly.entity_id
_entity_poly.type
_entity_poly.pdbx_seq_one_letter_code
_entity_poly.pdbx_strand_id
1 'polypeptide(L)'
;EHFSKDARLFKEDQNEVNNIRFALNSNVRSLYNLSNRNRGNDEGEIFSVSVEKNELYKNKQELINYLIGIQFGRWDIRLALNPSLAPKHEKPDDPLPICPPGMLINPKGFPATSGNIVSETWLNQPRNTLTIPSINEQGQAIDYEGKIYRTTVPDSEYPIGVQWDGVVVDDPGVDERTLHQADIVRKLREVLAILWPENHSDIEGEACEILGVKDLREYFRNPSYFFADHLRRYSKSRRKAPIYWPLSTSSGSYTLWLYYHRLDDEILYTAVNRYVDPKISHVERSLNRMKVEISNTTGQQARDLREAIEQNQNFLVELRTFREELLRIAQLPFKPNLNDGVIINAAPFHNLFGLSKWVKDTKAVWDKLEAGEYDWSHMAYTIWPKRVREVCKKDKS
;
A
#
# COMPACT_ATOMS: atom_id res chain seq x y z
N GLU A 1 25.06 11.80 12.68
CA GLU A 1 23.87 11.64 13.54
C GLU A 1 22.51 11.72 12.82
N HIS A 2 22.45 12.02 11.51
CA HIS A 2 21.20 12.11 10.74
C HIS A 2 20.61 10.78 10.21
N PHE A 3 21.33 9.66 10.31
CA PHE A 3 20.84 8.32 9.89
C PHE A 3 20.04 7.58 10.98
N SER A 4 19.85 8.17 12.17
CA SER A 4 19.29 7.48 13.34
C SER A 4 17.76 7.41 13.38
N LYS A 5 17.04 8.17 12.55
CA LYS A 5 15.55 8.21 12.58
C LYS A 5 14.90 7.14 11.69
N ASP A 6 15.54 6.75 10.58
CA ASP A 6 15.07 5.65 9.72
C ASP A 6 15.35 4.27 10.32
N ALA A 7 16.38 4.15 11.15
CA ALA A 7 16.68 2.96 11.95
C ALA A 7 15.50 2.39 12.76
N ARG A 8 14.50 3.22 13.10
CA ARG A 8 13.30 2.78 13.84
C ARG A 8 12.20 2.21 12.94
N LEU A 9 12.10 2.66 11.68
CA LEU A 9 11.29 1.99 10.65
C LEU A 9 11.92 0.62 10.32
N PHE A 10 13.25 0.57 10.16
CA PHE A 10 13.97 -0.68 9.91
C PHE A 10 13.88 -1.71 11.04
N LYS A 11 13.87 -1.29 12.32
CA LYS A 11 13.67 -2.21 13.45
C LYS A 11 12.24 -2.77 13.55
N GLU A 12 11.24 -2.05 13.06
CA GLU A 12 9.86 -2.57 12.93
C GLU A 12 9.77 -3.55 11.74
N ASP A 13 10.50 -3.28 10.66
CA ASP A 13 10.61 -4.16 9.48
C ASP A 13 11.43 -5.45 9.73
N GLN A 14 12.41 -5.46 10.65
CA GLN A 14 13.15 -6.68 11.03
C GLN A 14 12.26 -7.67 11.82
N ASN A 15 11.33 -7.16 12.64
CA ASN A 15 10.26 -7.97 13.22
C ASN A 15 9.26 -8.40 12.15
N GLU A 16 9.05 -7.58 11.12
CA GLU A 16 8.22 -7.90 9.96
C GLU A 16 8.81 -9.07 9.14
N VAL A 17 10.14 -9.23 9.05
CA VAL A 17 10.79 -10.39 8.42
C VAL A 17 10.65 -11.68 9.23
N ASN A 18 10.75 -11.60 10.56
CA ASN A 18 10.37 -12.72 11.43
C ASN A 18 8.86 -13.01 11.30
N ASN A 19 8.03 -11.98 11.09
CA ASN A 19 6.61 -12.11 10.80
C ASN A 19 6.29 -12.52 9.35
N ILE A 20 7.19 -12.43 8.38
CA ILE A 20 7.00 -12.96 7.02
C ILE A 20 7.29 -14.46 7.04
N ARG A 21 8.34 -14.87 7.76
CA ARG A 21 8.55 -16.28 8.10
C ARG A 21 7.46 -16.84 9.00
N PHE A 22 6.92 -16.05 9.94
CA PHE A 22 5.75 -16.43 10.75
C PHE A 22 4.49 -16.44 9.89
N ALA A 23 4.08 -15.38 9.21
CA ALA A 23 2.90 -15.34 8.32
C ALA A 23 2.91 -16.41 7.22
N LEU A 24 4.08 -16.87 6.75
CA LEU A 24 4.22 -18.02 5.86
C LEU A 24 4.23 -19.37 6.59
N ASN A 25 4.76 -19.50 7.82
CA ASN A 25 4.86 -20.78 8.56
C ASN A 25 3.80 -21.00 9.67
N SER A 26 3.23 -19.96 10.27
CA SER A 26 2.19 -20.03 11.30
C SER A 26 0.82 -20.28 10.67
N ASN A 27 0.55 -19.77 9.48
CA ASN A 27 -0.65 -20.12 8.73
C ASN A 27 -0.62 -21.58 8.24
N VAL A 28 0.54 -22.14 7.85
CA VAL A 28 0.60 -23.55 7.40
C VAL A 28 0.67 -24.53 8.58
N ARG A 29 1.26 -24.18 9.73
CA ARG A 29 1.32 -25.09 10.89
C ARG A 29 0.10 -25.04 11.82
N SER A 30 -0.64 -23.92 11.92
CA SER A 30 -1.88 -23.91 12.70
C SER A 30 -3.04 -24.58 11.95
N LEU A 31 -3.00 -24.60 10.61
CA LEU A 31 -4.04 -25.21 9.77
C LEU A 31 -3.97 -26.75 9.69
N TYR A 32 -2.93 -27.40 10.21
CA TYR A 32 -2.82 -28.87 10.28
C TYR A 32 -3.06 -29.49 11.66
N ASN A 33 -3.61 -28.75 12.64
CA ASN A 33 -3.99 -29.31 13.94
C ASN A 33 -5.50 -29.20 14.26
N LEU A 34 -6.34 -29.48 13.27
CA LEU A 34 -7.66 -30.06 13.52
C LEU A 34 -7.57 -31.59 13.49
N SER A 35 -7.04 -32.19 14.57
CA SER A 35 -7.67 -33.38 15.15
C SER A 35 -7.26 -33.55 16.62
N ASN A 36 -8.29 -33.66 17.45
CA ASN A 36 -8.31 -33.99 18.88
C ASN A 36 -8.13 -32.83 19.86
N ARG A 37 -9.26 -32.33 20.35
CA ARG A 37 -9.52 -32.29 21.81
C ARG A 37 -11.00 -32.46 22.11
N ASN A 38 -11.30 -33.59 22.72
CA ASN A 38 -12.54 -33.82 23.45
C ASN A 38 -12.47 -33.09 24.81
N ARG A 39 -13.56 -32.37 25.11
CA ARG A 39 -14.19 -32.09 26.42
C ARG A 39 -13.43 -31.28 27.50
N GLY A 40 -13.94 -30.07 27.77
CA GLY A 40 -14.59 -29.74 29.05
C GLY A 40 -14.02 -28.56 29.87
N ASN A 41 -14.73 -27.41 29.90
CA ASN A 41 -15.24 -26.69 31.10
C ASN A 41 -15.49 -25.18 30.82
N ASP A 42 -16.71 -24.72 31.14
CA ASP A 42 -17.46 -23.62 30.50
C ASP A 42 -17.25 -22.16 31.00
N GLU A 43 -16.14 -21.80 31.63
CA GLU A 43 -15.83 -20.35 31.88
C GLU A 43 -14.44 -19.91 31.40
N GLY A 44 -13.52 -20.86 31.19
CA GLY A 44 -12.22 -20.61 30.55
C GLY A 44 -12.28 -20.62 29.01
N GLU A 45 -13.28 -21.28 28.42
CA GLU A 45 -13.44 -21.40 26.96
C GLU A 45 -13.83 -20.08 26.29
N ILE A 46 -14.67 -19.23 26.91
CA ILE A 46 -15.09 -17.97 26.29
C ILE A 46 -13.90 -16.99 26.17
N PHE A 47 -13.07 -16.90 27.21
CA PHE A 47 -11.88 -16.05 27.19
C PHE A 47 -10.84 -16.57 26.18
N SER A 48 -10.56 -17.89 26.16
CA SER A 48 -9.61 -18.47 25.18
C SER A 48 -10.10 -18.31 23.74
N VAL A 49 -11.39 -18.56 23.47
CA VAL A 49 -11.99 -18.39 22.14
C VAL A 49 -11.95 -16.92 21.70
N SER A 50 -12.15 -15.96 22.62
CA SER A 50 -12.04 -14.53 22.29
C SER A 50 -10.61 -14.08 21.97
N VAL A 51 -9.61 -14.68 22.63
CA VAL A 51 -8.19 -14.41 22.38
C VAL A 51 -7.77 -15.01 21.04
N GLU A 52 -8.15 -16.27 20.76
CA GLU A 52 -7.88 -16.94 19.49
C GLU A 52 -8.52 -16.21 18.29
N LYS A 53 -9.78 -15.77 18.43
CA LYS A 53 -10.44 -14.98 17.38
C LYS A 53 -9.73 -13.65 17.13
N ASN A 54 -9.29 -12.96 18.17
CA ASN A 54 -8.56 -11.69 18.04
C ASN A 54 -7.18 -11.89 17.39
N GLU A 55 -6.50 -13.00 17.67
CA GLU A 55 -5.23 -13.34 17.04
C GLU A 55 -5.42 -13.68 15.57
N LEU A 56 -6.44 -14.49 15.24
CA LEU A 56 -6.78 -14.85 13.87
C LEU A 56 -7.15 -13.61 13.04
N TYR A 57 -7.93 -12.69 13.61
CA TYR A 57 -8.25 -11.39 12.99
C TYR A 57 -6.98 -10.59 12.67
N LYS A 58 -6.07 -10.45 13.63
CA LYS A 58 -4.78 -9.77 13.42
C LYS A 58 -3.93 -10.45 12.34
N ASN A 59 -3.91 -11.78 12.31
CA ASN A 59 -3.14 -12.54 11.31
C ASN A 59 -3.67 -12.29 9.88
N LYS A 60 -5.00 -12.25 9.69
CA LYS A 60 -5.59 -11.93 8.38
C LYS A 60 -5.32 -10.47 7.99
N GLN A 61 -5.33 -9.54 8.94
CA GLN A 61 -4.89 -8.16 8.66
C GLN A 61 -3.43 -8.09 8.18
N GLU A 62 -2.53 -8.84 8.82
CA GLU A 62 -1.11 -8.91 8.46
C GLU A 62 -0.91 -9.47 7.06
N LEU A 63 -1.62 -10.55 6.75
CA LEU A 63 -1.65 -11.14 5.43
C LEU A 63 -2.05 -10.11 4.37
N ILE A 64 -3.19 -9.42 4.55
CA ILE A 64 -3.65 -8.42 3.56
C ILE A 64 -2.65 -7.26 3.43
N ASN A 65 -2.06 -6.77 4.52
CA ASN A 65 -1.02 -5.73 4.49
C ASN A 65 0.24 -6.19 3.72
N TYR A 66 0.65 -7.43 3.91
CA TYR A 66 1.78 -8.04 3.21
C TYR A 66 1.49 -8.18 1.71
N LEU A 67 0.31 -8.67 1.35
CA LEU A 67 -0.12 -8.84 -0.05
C LEU A 67 -0.18 -7.50 -0.79
N ILE A 68 -0.66 -6.42 -0.15
CA ILE A 68 -0.61 -5.06 -0.72
C ILE A 68 0.85 -4.59 -0.86
N GLY A 69 1.70 -4.89 0.12
CA GLY A 69 3.13 -4.56 0.06
C GLY A 69 3.83 -5.18 -1.14
N ILE A 70 3.47 -6.42 -1.51
CA ILE A 70 3.96 -7.08 -2.72
C ILE A 70 3.62 -6.24 -3.97
N GLN A 71 2.39 -5.71 -4.07
CA GLN A 71 1.95 -4.91 -5.23
C GLN A 71 2.85 -3.69 -5.47
N PHE A 72 3.38 -3.07 -4.40
CA PHE A 72 4.26 -1.90 -4.47
C PHE A 72 5.76 -2.24 -4.50
N GLY A 73 6.13 -3.53 -4.48
CA GLY A 73 7.52 -3.97 -4.32
C GLY A 73 8.09 -3.69 -2.92
N ARG A 74 7.24 -3.46 -1.91
CA ARG A 74 7.67 -3.44 -0.49
C ARG A 74 8.18 -4.82 -0.09
N TRP A 75 7.61 -5.88 -0.65
CA TRP A 75 8.04 -7.26 -0.44
C TRP A 75 8.27 -7.95 -1.78
N ASP A 76 9.33 -8.76 -1.87
CA ASP A 76 9.61 -9.58 -3.04
C ASP A 76 8.90 -10.94 -2.92
N ILE A 77 7.89 -11.13 -3.77
CA ILE A 77 7.03 -12.33 -3.80
C ILE A 77 7.84 -13.63 -3.97
N ARG A 78 9.01 -13.57 -4.62
CA ARG A 78 9.86 -14.73 -4.87
C ARG A 78 10.38 -15.35 -3.58
N LEU A 79 10.53 -14.59 -2.49
CA LEU A 79 10.94 -15.14 -1.20
C LEU A 79 9.85 -15.98 -0.56
N ALA A 80 8.58 -15.69 -0.83
CA ALA A 80 7.46 -16.51 -0.37
C ALA A 80 7.38 -17.83 -1.17
N LEU A 81 7.66 -17.77 -2.47
CA LEU A 81 7.68 -18.94 -3.36
C LEU A 81 8.92 -19.83 -3.11
N ASN A 82 10.07 -19.21 -2.88
CA ASN A 82 11.33 -19.88 -2.63
C ASN A 82 12.08 -19.21 -1.46
N PRO A 83 11.86 -19.69 -0.22
CA PRO A 83 12.52 -19.15 0.97
C PRO A 83 14.05 -19.27 0.97
N SER A 84 14.66 -20.09 0.10
CA SER A 84 16.13 -20.17 -0.04
C SER A 84 16.74 -18.90 -0.64
N LEU A 85 15.94 -18.09 -1.33
CA LEU A 85 16.35 -16.79 -1.86
C LEU A 85 16.51 -15.73 -0.77
N ALA A 86 16.06 -15.96 0.46
CA ALA A 86 16.18 -14.99 1.55
C ALA A 86 17.67 -14.73 1.90
N PRO A 87 18.07 -13.47 2.16
CA PRO A 87 19.43 -13.17 2.61
C PRO A 87 19.70 -13.82 3.98
N LYS A 88 20.98 -14.11 4.27
CA LYS A 88 21.37 -14.63 5.58
C LYS A 88 21.15 -13.58 6.67
N HIS A 89 20.82 -14.07 7.88
CA HIS A 89 20.60 -13.22 9.05
C HIS A 89 21.88 -12.48 9.45
N GLU A 90 21.71 -11.21 9.82
CA GLU A 90 22.72 -10.39 10.48
C GLU A 90 22.94 -10.82 11.92
N LYS A 91 24.12 -10.50 12.45
CA LYS A 91 24.39 -10.60 13.89
C LYS A 91 23.68 -9.45 14.61
N PRO A 92 23.31 -9.61 15.89
CA PRO A 92 22.62 -8.57 16.66
C PRO A 92 23.33 -7.20 16.70
N ASP A 93 24.65 -7.20 16.57
CA ASP A 93 25.51 -6.01 16.66
C ASP A 93 25.87 -5.41 15.29
N ASP A 94 25.40 -6.03 14.20
CA ASP A 94 25.60 -5.51 12.84
C ASP A 94 24.79 -4.20 12.66
N PRO A 95 25.26 -3.27 11.81
CA PRO A 95 24.49 -2.07 11.50
C PRO A 95 23.16 -2.45 10.85
N LEU A 96 22.15 -1.58 10.99
CA LEU A 96 20.85 -1.83 10.36
C LEU A 96 20.96 -1.75 8.84
N PRO A 97 20.26 -2.65 8.12
CA PRO A 97 20.32 -2.66 6.66
C PRO A 97 19.53 -1.49 6.08
N ILE A 98 19.93 -1.10 4.86
CA ILE A 98 19.29 -0.02 4.09
C ILE A 98 17.88 -0.40 3.62
N CYS A 99 17.64 -1.69 3.40
CA CYS A 99 16.33 -2.23 3.05
C CYS A 99 15.98 -3.38 3.99
N PRO A 100 14.69 -3.61 4.28
CA PRO A 100 14.26 -4.81 4.96
C PRO A 100 14.70 -6.07 4.20
N PRO A 101 15.07 -7.16 4.90
CA PRO A 101 15.54 -8.40 4.26
C PRO A 101 14.60 -9.02 3.20
N GLY A 102 13.29 -8.74 3.28
CA GLY A 102 12.29 -9.24 2.33
C GLY A 102 11.95 -8.28 1.19
N MET A 103 12.57 -7.11 1.11
CA MET A 103 12.19 -6.07 0.15
C MET A 103 12.62 -6.41 -1.29
N LEU A 104 11.83 -5.96 -2.28
CA LEU A 104 12.25 -5.98 -3.67
C LEU A 104 13.32 -4.92 -3.90
N ILE A 105 14.53 -5.37 -4.22
CA ILE A 105 15.72 -4.51 -4.33
C ILE A 105 16.31 -4.49 -5.74
N ASN A 106 17.11 -3.46 -5.98
CA ASN A 106 17.99 -3.36 -7.13
C ASN A 106 19.40 -3.91 -6.81
N PRO A 107 20.30 -4.04 -7.79
CA PRO A 107 21.63 -4.61 -7.57
C PRO A 107 22.53 -3.84 -6.59
N LYS A 108 22.18 -2.59 -6.26
CA LYS A 108 22.88 -1.76 -5.28
C LYS A 108 22.34 -1.93 -3.85
N GLY A 109 21.34 -2.79 -3.64
CA GLY A 109 20.73 -3.00 -2.32
C GLY A 109 19.74 -1.92 -1.89
N PHE A 110 19.31 -1.05 -2.82
CA PHE A 110 18.24 -0.05 -2.60
C PHE A 110 16.89 -0.57 -3.10
N PRO A 111 15.77 0.07 -2.74
CA PRO A 111 14.46 -0.27 -3.29
C PRO A 111 14.49 -0.36 -4.82
N ALA A 112 13.84 -1.40 -5.36
CA ALA A 112 13.76 -1.58 -6.80
C ALA A 112 12.95 -0.45 -7.48
N THR A 113 13.30 -0.20 -8.73
CA THR A 113 12.56 0.64 -9.68
C THR A 113 12.27 -0.19 -10.93
N SER A 114 11.33 0.27 -11.76
CA SER A 114 11.04 -0.33 -13.06
C SER A 114 12.32 -0.55 -13.88
N GLY A 115 12.46 -1.74 -14.45
CA GLY A 115 13.61 -2.18 -15.24
C GLY A 115 14.88 -2.48 -14.45
N ASN A 116 14.85 -2.35 -13.12
CA ASN A 116 16.03 -2.48 -12.26
C ASN A 116 15.77 -3.40 -11.05
N ILE A 117 15.20 -4.57 -11.35
CA ILE A 117 14.91 -5.61 -10.36
C ILE A 117 16.03 -6.64 -10.37
N VAL A 118 16.56 -7.05 -9.22
CA VAL A 118 17.55 -8.14 -9.16
C VAL A 118 16.98 -9.45 -9.68
N SER A 119 17.79 -10.22 -10.40
CA SER A 119 17.43 -11.56 -10.87
C SER A 119 17.48 -12.61 -9.75
N GLU A 120 16.89 -13.79 -9.98
CA GLU A 120 17.06 -14.91 -9.05
C GLU A 120 18.49 -15.44 -9.00
N THR A 121 19.26 -15.37 -10.10
CA THR A 121 20.67 -15.75 -10.09
C THR A 121 21.51 -14.83 -9.19
N TRP A 122 21.13 -13.55 -9.10
CA TRP A 122 21.72 -12.60 -8.14
C TRP A 122 21.28 -12.91 -6.71
N LEU A 123 19.99 -13.21 -6.48
CA LEU A 123 19.47 -13.59 -5.16
C LEU A 123 19.99 -14.94 -4.65
N ASN A 124 20.52 -15.81 -5.51
CA ASN A 124 21.13 -17.07 -5.08
C ASN A 124 22.60 -16.91 -4.61
N GLN A 125 23.21 -15.73 -4.82
CA GLN A 125 24.58 -15.51 -4.39
C GLN A 125 24.70 -15.42 -2.87
N PRO A 126 25.82 -15.89 -2.28
CA PRO A 126 26.10 -15.71 -0.85
C PRO A 126 26.07 -14.23 -0.47
N ARG A 127 25.08 -13.84 0.33
CA ARG A 127 24.90 -12.46 0.80
C ARG A 127 24.17 -12.41 2.14
N ASN A 128 24.32 -11.29 2.84
CA ASN A 128 23.38 -10.83 3.87
C ASN A 128 22.80 -9.47 3.43
N THR A 129 22.05 -8.82 4.31
CA THR A 129 21.41 -7.52 4.02
C THR A 129 22.35 -6.31 4.02
N LEU A 130 23.63 -6.50 4.38
CA LEU A 130 24.68 -5.47 4.36
C LEU A 130 25.69 -5.65 3.24
N THR A 131 25.83 -6.86 2.70
CA THR A 131 26.80 -7.20 1.67
C THR A 131 26.08 -7.50 0.37
N ILE A 132 26.37 -6.75 -0.68
CA ILE A 132 25.93 -7.10 -2.04
C ILE A 132 26.96 -8.02 -2.72
N PRO A 133 26.54 -8.86 -3.69
CA PRO A 133 27.46 -9.64 -4.50
C PRO A 133 28.49 -8.77 -5.23
N SER A 134 29.68 -9.34 -5.45
CA SER A 134 30.81 -8.66 -6.09
C SER A 134 30.54 -8.24 -7.53
N ILE A 135 31.19 -7.14 -7.95
CA ILE A 135 31.22 -6.65 -9.32
C ILE A 135 32.65 -6.69 -9.85
N ASN A 136 32.83 -6.98 -11.15
CA ASN A 136 34.14 -6.92 -11.80
C ASN A 136 34.53 -5.47 -12.17
N GLU A 137 35.74 -5.30 -12.71
CA GLU A 137 36.27 -3.98 -13.13
C GLU A 137 35.43 -3.30 -14.22
N GLN A 138 34.65 -4.08 -14.97
CA GLN A 138 33.72 -3.60 -15.99
C GLN A 138 32.31 -3.33 -15.43
N GLY A 139 32.12 -3.43 -14.10
CA GLY A 139 30.85 -3.18 -13.40
C GLY A 139 29.81 -4.29 -13.53
N GLN A 140 30.20 -5.48 -13.99
CA GLN A 140 29.31 -6.64 -14.16
C GLN A 140 29.31 -7.50 -12.89
N ALA A 141 28.14 -8.01 -12.50
CA ALA A 141 28.05 -8.88 -11.32
C ALA A 141 28.69 -10.25 -11.59
N ILE A 142 29.53 -10.68 -10.65
CA ILE A 142 30.29 -11.93 -10.71
C ILE A 142 30.05 -12.76 -9.45
N ASP A 143 30.04 -14.09 -9.60
CA ASP A 143 29.95 -15.01 -8.46
C ASP A 143 31.31 -15.17 -7.76
N TYR A 144 31.39 -16.03 -6.75
CA TYR A 144 32.62 -16.29 -6.00
C TYR A 144 33.70 -16.99 -6.86
N GLU A 145 33.35 -17.54 -8.02
CA GLU A 145 34.26 -18.16 -9.00
C GLU A 145 34.66 -17.18 -10.11
N GLY A 146 34.15 -15.93 -10.07
CA GLY A 146 34.41 -14.90 -11.07
C GLY A 146 33.55 -15.01 -12.33
N LYS A 147 32.54 -15.89 -12.36
CA LYS A 147 31.64 -16.06 -13.50
C LYS A 147 30.57 -14.98 -13.51
N ILE A 148 30.37 -14.38 -14.69
CA ILE A 148 29.33 -13.38 -14.91
C ILE A 148 27.96 -14.07 -14.87
N TYR A 149 27.05 -13.51 -14.09
CA TYR A 149 25.66 -13.93 -14.07
C TYR A 149 24.73 -12.74 -14.33
N ARG A 150 23.51 -13.07 -14.76
CA ARG A 150 22.47 -12.07 -15.03
C ARG A 150 22.16 -11.29 -13.75
N THR A 151 22.37 -9.98 -13.75
CA THR A 151 22.17 -9.15 -12.55
C THR A 151 20.72 -8.73 -12.36
N THR A 152 20.04 -8.34 -13.44
CA THR A 152 18.68 -7.80 -13.41
C THR A 152 17.71 -8.54 -14.31
N VAL A 153 16.43 -8.42 -14.01
CA VAL A 153 15.30 -8.85 -14.86
C VAL A 153 14.45 -7.65 -15.24
N PRO A 154 13.88 -7.60 -16.46
CA PRO A 154 12.86 -6.62 -16.80
C PRO A 154 11.57 -6.90 -16.04
N ASP A 155 10.70 -5.90 -15.93
CA ASP A 155 9.41 -6.00 -15.23
C ASP A 155 8.53 -7.13 -15.77
N SER A 156 8.61 -7.41 -17.08
CA SER A 156 7.84 -8.47 -17.74
C SER A 156 8.23 -9.89 -17.29
N GLU A 157 9.40 -10.05 -16.69
CA GLU A 157 9.87 -11.34 -16.15
C GLU A 157 9.64 -11.45 -14.63
N TYR A 158 9.23 -10.36 -13.96
CA TYR A 158 8.87 -10.43 -12.55
C TYR A 158 7.46 -11.05 -12.40
N PRO A 159 7.18 -11.87 -11.36
CA PRO A 159 5.93 -12.63 -11.28
C PRO A 159 4.65 -11.80 -11.27
N ILE A 160 4.73 -10.52 -10.91
CA ILE A 160 3.58 -9.60 -10.90
C ILE A 160 3.92 -8.26 -11.54
N GLY A 161 2.91 -7.55 -12.05
CA GLY A 161 3.05 -6.16 -12.45
C GLY A 161 3.11 -5.23 -11.24
N VAL A 162 4.31 -4.88 -10.78
CA VAL A 162 4.55 -3.95 -9.67
C VAL A 162 4.02 -2.55 -10.00
N GLN A 163 3.36 -1.92 -9.03
CA GLN A 163 2.78 -0.59 -9.12
C GLN A 163 3.85 0.46 -8.84
N TRP A 164 4.72 0.67 -9.83
CA TRP A 164 5.89 1.55 -9.71
C TRP A 164 5.54 3.02 -9.52
N ASP A 165 4.37 3.47 -9.99
CA ASP A 165 3.85 4.81 -9.78
C ASP A 165 3.23 5.01 -8.38
N GLY A 166 3.23 3.96 -7.54
CA GLY A 166 2.83 4.07 -6.14
C GLY A 166 1.33 4.21 -5.92
N VAL A 167 0.49 3.92 -6.93
CA VAL A 167 -0.97 4.04 -6.83
C VAL A 167 -1.67 2.74 -7.23
N VAL A 168 -2.53 2.24 -6.34
CA VAL A 168 -3.62 1.30 -6.72
C VAL A 168 -4.96 1.97 -6.52
N VAL A 169 -6.00 1.46 -7.17
CA VAL A 169 -7.33 2.06 -7.15
C VAL A 169 -8.38 1.04 -6.73
N ASP A 170 -9.44 1.47 -6.06
CA ASP A 170 -10.69 0.74 -5.98
C ASP A 170 -11.54 1.07 -7.20
N ASP A 171 -11.39 0.27 -8.26
CA ASP A 171 -12.16 0.40 -9.48
C ASP A 171 -12.42 -0.98 -10.10
N PRO A 172 -13.55 -1.63 -9.76
CA PRO A 172 -13.90 -2.94 -10.31
C PRO A 172 -14.20 -2.89 -11.81
N GLY A 173 -14.16 -1.73 -12.47
CA GLY A 173 -14.75 -1.55 -13.79
C GLY A 173 -16.29 -1.54 -13.71
N VAL A 174 -16.93 -1.44 -14.88
CA VAL A 174 -18.39 -1.56 -15.01
C VAL A 174 -18.79 -2.98 -15.43
N ASP A 175 -17.89 -3.66 -16.13
CA ASP A 175 -18.01 -5.03 -16.59
C ASP A 175 -16.62 -5.68 -16.72
N GLU A 176 -16.59 -6.97 -17.06
CA GLU A 176 -15.35 -7.74 -17.25
C GLU A 176 -14.41 -7.17 -18.32
N ARG A 177 -14.93 -6.36 -19.26
CA ARG A 177 -14.15 -5.76 -20.35
C ARG A 177 -13.52 -4.42 -19.94
N THR A 178 -13.96 -3.86 -18.81
CA THR A 178 -13.57 -2.53 -18.33
C THR A 178 -12.87 -2.57 -16.98
N LEU A 179 -12.42 -3.76 -16.55
CA LEU A 179 -11.64 -3.95 -15.32
C LEU A 179 -10.39 -3.07 -15.33
N HIS A 180 -10.20 -2.29 -14.26
CA HIS A 180 -9.00 -1.49 -14.11
C HIS A 180 -7.82 -2.39 -13.72
N GLN A 181 -6.70 -2.28 -14.44
CA GLN A 181 -5.53 -3.14 -14.21
C GLN A 181 -4.91 -2.90 -12.83
N ALA A 182 -4.98 -1.69 -12.30
CA ALA A 182 -4.52 -1.35 -10.95
C ALA A 182 -5.62 -1.49 -9.87
N ASP A 183 -6.73 -2.20 -10.14
CA ASP A 183 -7.75 -2.46 -9.12
C ASP A 183 -7.16 -3.24 -7.94
N ILE A 184 -7.31 -2.72 -6.71
CA ILE A 184 -6.67 -3.26 -5.52
C ILE A 184 -7.09 -4.70 -5.21
N VAL A 185 -8.38 -5.04 -5.39
CA VAL A 185 -8.90 -6.39 -5.15
C VAL A 185 -8.40 -7.35 -6.23
N ARG A 186 -8.43 -6.94 -7.50
CA ARG A 186 -7.84 -7.70 -8.59
C ARG A 186 -6.35 -7.98 -8.35
N LYS A 187 -5.58 -6.94 -8.00
CA LYS A 187 -4.15 -7.06 -7.70
C LYS A 187 -3.90 -7.99 -6.52
N LEU A 188 -4.74 -7.98 -5.50
CA LEU A 188 -4.60 -8.89 -4.36
C LEU A 188 -4.87 -10.34 -4.78
N ARG A 189 -5.90 -10.56 -5.61
CA ARG A 189 -6.22 -11.88 -6.18
C ARG A 189 -5.12 -12.41 -7.10
N GLU A 190 -4.48 -11.55 -7.89
CA GLU A 190 -3.29 -11.91 -8.69
C GLU A 190 -2.17 -12.48 -7.80
N VAL A 191 -1.87 -11.81 -6.67
CA VAL A 191 -0.87 -12.29 -5.72
C VAL A 191 -1.31 -13.59 -5.03
N LEU A 192 -2.56 -13.68 -4.60
CA LEU A 192 -3.11 -14.89 -3.98
C LEU A 192 -3.01 -16.11 -4.93
N ALA A 193 -3.34 -15.94 -6.21
CA ALA A 193 -3.27 -17.01 -7.20
C ALA A 193 -1.84 -17.49 -7.48
N ILE A 194 -0.84 -16.61 -7.34
CA ILE A 194 0.58 -16.99 -7.47
C ILE A 194 1.06 -17.75 -6.25
N LEU A 195 0.70 -17.29 -5.04
CA LEU A 195 1.13 -17.91 -3.79
C LEU A 195 0.39 -19.23 -3.50
N TRP A 196 -0.89 -19.31 -3.86
CA TRP A 196 -1.77 -20.45 -3.59
C TRP A 196 -2.64 -20.81 -4.81
N PRO A 197 -2.07 -21.40 -5.88
CA PRO A 197 -2.78 -21.66 -7.13
C PRO A 197 -4.09 -22.44 -6.97
N GLU A 198 -4.10 -23.45 -6.11
CA GLU A 198 -5.27 -24.33 -5.94
C GLU A 198 -6.33 -23.78 -4.98
N ASN A 199 -5.93 -22.99 -3.96
CA ASN A 199 -6.80 -22.66 -2.82
C ASN A 199 -6.98 -21.13 -2.60
N HIS A 200 -6.54 -20.29 -3.54
CA HIS A 200 -6.59 -18.83 -3.39
C HIS A 200 -8.00 -18.28 -3.08
N SER A 201 -9.04 -18.88 -3.66
CA SER A 201 -10.43 -18.48 -3.43
C SER A 201 -10.91 -18.82 -2.01
N ASP A 202 -10.56 -20.01 -1.52
CA ASP A 202 -10.89 -20.43 -0.15
C ASP A 202 -10.17 -19.56 0.89
N ILE A 203 -8.91 -19.20 0.62
CA ILE A 203 -8.12 -18.31 1.48
C ILE A 203 -8.73 -16.91 1.53
N GLU A 204 -9.20 -16.37 0.41
CA GLU A 204 -9.92 -15.10 0.38
C GLU A 204 -11.24 -15.19 1.17
N GLY A 205 -12.01 -16.25 0.97
CA GLY A 205 -13.27 -16.49 1.68
C GLY A 205 -13.08 -16.55 3.20
N GLU A 206 -12.14 -17.40 3.65
CA GLU A 206 -11.78 -17.53 5.06
C GLU A 206 -11.32 -16.18 5.65
N ALA A 207 -10.51 -15.41 4.90
CA ALA A 207 -10.09 -14.08 5.34
C ALA A 207 -11.29 -13.14 5.50
N CYS A 208 -12.24 -13.13 4.56
CA CYS A 208 -13.44 -12.30 4.64
C CYS A 208 -14.33 -12.69 5.84
N GLU A 209 -14.54 -13.99 6.08
CA GLU A 209 -15.30 -14.50 7.22
C GLU A 209 -14.69 -14.07 8.55
N ILE A 210 -13.37 -14.24 8.70
CA ILE A 210 -12.64 -13.83 9.90
C ILE A 210 -12.69 -12.31 10.09
N LEU A 211 -12.55 -11.55 9.00
CA LEU A 211 -12.62 -10.09 9.02
C LEU A 211 -14.04 -9.55 9.25
N GLY A 212 -15.08 -10.41 9.13
CA GLY A 212 -16.48 -10.03 9.30
C GLY A 212 -17.02 -9.16 8.17
N VAL A 213 -16.50 -9.33 6.96
CA VAL A 213 -16.85 -8.56 5.76
C VAL A 213 -17.41 -9.47 4.68
N LYS A 214 -18.27 -8.94 3.82
CA LYS A 214 -18.83 -9.70 2.70
C LYS A 214 -17.77 -10.08 1.68
N ASP A 215 -16.88 -9.14 1.37
CA ASP A 215 -15.79 -9.31 0.43
C ASP A 215 -14.64 -8.32 0.71
N LEU A 216 -13.50 -8.53 0.05
CA LEU A 216 -12.34 -7.65 0.20
C LEU A 216 -12.61 -6.20 -0.21
N ARG A 217 -13.58 -5.94 -1.09
CA ARG A 217 -13.88 -4.58 -1.54
C ARG A 217 -14.57 -3.80 -0.42
N GLU A 218 -15.51 -4.41 0.28
CA GLU A 218 -16.10 -3.84 1.50
C GLU A 218 -15.01 -3.50 2.52
N TYR A 219 -14.06 -4.42 2.72
CA TYR A 219 -12.95 -4.25 3.66
C TYR A 219 -12.07 -3.02 3.35
N PHE A 220 -11.83 -2.73 2.07
CA PHE A 220 -11.08 -1.54 1.66
C PHE A 220 -11.92 -0.26 1.69
N ARG A 221 -13.19 -0.32 1.27
CA ARG A 221 -14.06 0.87 1.18
C ARG A 221 -14.40 1.47 2.52
N ASN A 222 -14.63 0.64 3.54
CA ASN A 222 -15.01 1.14 4.84
C ASN A 222 -13.76 1.65 5.60
N PRO A 223 -13.66 2.95 5.93
CA PRO A 223 -12.49 3.49 6.62
C PRO A 223 -12.24 2.88 8.01
N SER A 224 -13.27 2.29 8.63
CA SER A 224 -13.21 1.66 9.94
C SER A 224 -12.65 0.24 9.92
N TYR A 225 -12.45 -0.34 8.74
CA TYR A 225 -11.81 -1.64 8.55
C TYR A 225 -10.32 -1.46 8.21
N PHE A 226 -9.91 -1.75 6.97
CA PHE A 226 -8.49 -1.87 6.62
C PHE A 226 -7.65 -0.66 7.05
N PHE A 227 -8.10 0.57 6.78
CA PHE A 227 -7.30 1.75 7.10
C PHE A 227 -7.22 2.04 8.59
N ALA A 228 -8.29 1.83 9.37
CA ALA A 228 -8.24 2.00 10.82
C ALA A 228 -7.24 1.03 11.47
N ASP A 229 -7.22 -0.21 10.99
CA ASP A 229 -6.27 -1.22 11.44
C ASP A 229 -4.84 -0.93 10.99
N HIS A 230 -4.66 -0.53 9.74
CA HIS A 230 -3.38 -0.09 9.20
C HIS A 230 -2.83 1.09 10.01
N LEU A 231 -3.64 2.12 10.25
CA LEU A 231 -3.27 3.26 11.09
C LEU A 231 -2.86 2.81 12.49
N ARG A 232 -3.62 1.92 13.13
CA ARG A 232 -3.30 1.39 14.47
C ARG A 232 -1.96 0.65 14.48
N ARG A 233 -1.73 -0.22 13.49
CA ARG A 233 -0.49 -1.00 13.36
C ARG A 233 0.74 -0.12 13.18
N TYR A 234 0.62 0.90 12.34
CA TYR A 234 1.71 1.83 12.03
C TYR A 234 1.75 3.04 12.99
N SER A 235 1.12 2.93 14.17
CA SER A 235 1.15 3.95 15.20
C SER A 235 1.81 3.44 16.48
N LYS A 236 2.73 4.22 17.02
CA LYS A 236 3.40 3.94 18.30
C LYS A 236 3.55 5.22 19.10
N SER A 237 3.01 5.23 20.32
CA SER A 237 2.93 6.44 21.16
C SER A 237 2.28 7.59 20.38
N ARG A 238 2.96 8.74 20.24
CA ARG A 238 2.46 9.91 19.48
C ARG A 238 2.74 9.84 17.98
N ARG A 239 3.59 8.91 17.52
CA ARG A 239 3.92 8.76 16.09
C ARG A 239 2.81 7.97 15.41
N LYS A 240 2.21 8.56 14.38
CA LYS A 240 1.26 7.92 13.47
C LYS A 240 1.89 7.90 12.08
N ALA A 241 2.13 6.72 11.55
CA ALA A 241 2.91 6.56 10.32
C ALA A 241 2.31 5.52 9.34
N PRO A 242 0.99 5.55 9.04
CA PRO A 242 0.43 4.67 8.01
C PRO A 242 1.14 4.90 6.69
N ILE A 243 1.40 3.83 5.95
CA ILE A 243 2.14 3.86 4.67
C ILE A 243 1.24 3.64 3.45
N TYR A 244 0.00 3.18 3.63
CA TYR A 244 -1.02 3.11 2.59
C TYR A 244 -2.11 4.14 2.87
N TRP A 245 -2.31 5.07 1.94
CA TRP A 245 -3.17 6.23 2.14
C TRP A 245 -4.40 6.18 1.23
N PRO A 246 -5.61 5.99 1.77
CA PRO A 246 -6.83 6.05 0.99
C PRO A 246 -7.27 7.50 0.76
N LEU A 247 -7.13 7.98 -0.47
CA LEU A 247 -7.74 9.21 -0.94
C LEU A 247 -9.04 8.85 -1.65
N SER A 248 -10.16 9.23 -1.06
CA SER A 248 -11.48 8.74 -1.46
C SER A 248 -12.41 9.86 -1.91
N THR A 249 -13.37 9.52 -2.77
CA THR A 249 -14.60 10.31 -2.93
C THR A 249 -15.37 10.39 -1.61
N SER A 250 -16.30 11.33 -1.48
CA SER A 250 -17.10 11.53 -0.26
C SER A 250 -17.85 10.28 0.19
N SER A 251 -18.33 9.47 -0.75
CA SER A 251 -19.01 8.19 -0.47
C SER A 251 -18.05 7.02 -0.25
N GLY A 252 -16.75 7.16 -0.52
CA GLY A 252 -15.80 6.05 -0.51
C GLY A 252 -15.91 5.10 -1.70
N SER A 253 -16.80 5.39 -2.66
CA SER A 253 -17.08 4.54 -3.83
C SER A 253 -15.92 4.44 -4.83
N TYR A 254 -15.01 5.41 -4.82
CA TYR A 254 -13.78 5.41 -5.59
C TYR A 254 -12.64 5.90 -4.70
N THR A 255 -11.58 5.10 -4.60
CA THR A 255 -10.46 5.36 -3.69
C THR A 255 -9.14 5.09 -4.40
N LEU A 256 -8.24 6.07 -4.37
CA LEU A 256 -6.82 5.88 -4.71
C LEU A 256 -6.05 5.54 -3.44
N TRP A 257 -5.29 4.46 -3.47
CA TRP A 257 -4.40 4.03 -2.40
C TRP A 257 -2.97 4.38 -2.78
N LEU A 258 -2.43 5.42 -2.13
CA LEU A 258 -1.06 5.85 -2.34
C LEU A 258 -0.10 5.10 -1.41
N TYR A 259 1.05 4.70 -1.94
CA TYR A 259 2.15 4.15 -1.16
C TYR A 259 3.15 5.22 -0.76
N TYR A 260 3.25 5.50 0.53
CA TYR A 260 4.06 6.58 1.11
C TYR A 260 5.53 6.59 0.63
N HIS A 261 6.18 5.43 0.49
CA HIS A 261 7.59 5.36 0.08
C HIS A 261 7.82 5.55 -1.42
N ARG A 262 6.75 5.69 -2.21
CA ARG A 262 6.80 6.01 -3.65
C ARG A 262 6.24 7.40 -3.97
N LEU A 263 5.96 8.22 -2.95
CA LEU A 263 5.54 9.59 -3.20
C LEU A 263 6.67 10.39 -3.83
N ASP A 264 6.34 11.10 -4.88
CA ASP A 264 7.17 12.10 -5.55
C ASP A 264 6.37 13.38 -5.78
N ASP A 265 6.96 14.37 -6.44
CA ASP A 265 6.29 15.64 -6.77
C ASP A 265 5.34 15.54 -7.98
N GLU A 266 5.28 14.39 -8.65
CA GLU A 266 4.37 14.12 -9.78
C GLU A 266 3.12 13.33 -9.38
N ILE A 267 3.09 12.72 -8.20
CA ILE A 267 2.05 11.78 -7.75
C ILE A 267 0.62 12.29 -7.90
N LEU A 268 0.37 13.58 -7.65
CA LEU A 268 -0.94 14.19 -7.79
C LEU A 268 -1.37 14.32 -9.25
N TYR A 269 -0.45 14.71 -10.14
CA TYR A 269 -0.71 14.76 -11.58
C TYR A 269 -0.88 13.36 -12.16
N THR A 270 -0.07 12.40 -11.69
CA THR A 270 -0.22 10.97 -12.01
C THR A 270 -1.60 10.46 -11.60
N ALA A 271 -2.03 10.72 -10.36
CA ALA A 271 -3.35 10.34 -9.85
C ALA A 271 -4.48 10.90 -10.73
N VAL A 272 -4.44 12.20 -11.06
CA VAL A 272 -5.46 12.83 -11.90
C VAL A 272 -5.45 12.26 -13.32
N ASN A 273 -4.30 12.26 -13.99
CA ASN A 273 -4.20 11.95 -15.41
C ASN A 273 -4.37 10.45 -15.72
N ARG A 274 -3.88 9.56 -14.86
CA ARG A 274 -3.93 8.11 -15.09
C ARG A 274 -5.15 7.43 -14.52
N TYR A 275 -5.74 7.96 -13.45
CA TYR A 275 -6.82 7.28 -12.72
C TYR A 275 -8.12 8.07 -12.80
N VAL A 276 -8.13 9.33 -12.35
CA VAL A 276 -9.38 10.09 -12.17
C VAL A 276 -9.99 10.56 -13.49
N ASP A 277 -9.21 11.19 -14.37
CA ASP A 277 -9.70 11.72 -15.65
C ASP A 277 -10.19 10.61 -16.60
N PRO A 278 -9.49 9.46 -16.73
CA PRO A 278 -10.02 8.31 -17.45
C PRO A 278 -11.32 7.78 -16.86
N LYS A 279 -11.45 7.73 -15.52
CA LYS A 279 -12.68 7.27 -14.87
C LYS A 279 -13.84 8.24 -15.11
N ILE A 280 -13.63 9.54 -14.98
CA ILE A 280 -14.63 10.58 -15.31
C ILE A 280 -15.11 10.40 -16.75
N SER A 281 -14.17 10.32 -17.70
CA SER A 281 -14.48 10.14 -19.12
C SER A 281 -15.28 8.86 -19.38
N HIS A 282 -14.97 7.78 -18.66
CA HIS A 282 -15.70 6.53 -18.76
C HIS A 282 -17.14 6.65 -18.24
N VAL A 283 -17.33 7.24 -17.05
CA VAL A 283 -18.65 7.44 -16.44
C VAL A 283 -19.52 8.36 -17.30
N GLU A 284 -18.95 9.44 -17.86
CA GLU A 284 -19.64 10.34 -18.79
C GLU A 284 -20.13 9.63 -20.05
N ARG A 285 -19.29 8.80 -20.67
CA ARG A 285 -19.70 7.98 -21.84
C ARG A 285 -20.81 7.01 -21.48
N SER A 286 -20.72 6.34 -20.33
CA SER A 286 -21.75 5.42 -19.86
C SER A 286 -23.07 6.15 -19.56
N LEU A 287 -23.03 7.33 -18.95
CA LEU A 287 -24.20 8.19 -18.75
C LEU A 287 -24.87 8.58 -20.06
N ASN A 288 -24.10 9.00 -21.06
CA ASN A 288 -24.64 9.37 -22.36
C ASN A 288 -25.31 8.18 -23.06
N ARG A 289 -24.72 6.99 -22.97
CA ARG A 289 -25.32 5.75 -23.49
C ARG A 289 -26.65 5.45 -22.79
N MET A 290 -26.68 5.45 -21.46
CA MET A 290 -27.89 5.17 -20.68
C MET A 290 -29.01 6.18 -20.96
N LYS A 291 -28.66 7.47 -21.17
CA LYS A 291 -29.63 8.52 -21.54
C LYS A 291 -30.24 8.34 -22.94
N VAL A 292 -29.54 7.69 -23.86
CA VAL A 292 -30.10 7.32 -25.17
C VAL A 292 -30.92 6.03 -25.08
N GLU A 293 -30.50 5.09 -24.25
CA GLU A 293 -31.20 3.82 -24.06
C GLU A 293 -32.58 4.04 -23.42
N ILE A 294 -32.65 4.88 -22.37
CA ILE A 294 -33.89 5.16 -21.64
C ILE A 294 -35.00 5.75 -22.50
N SER A 295 -34.70 6.48 -23.58
CA SER A 295 -35.74 7.01 -24.48
C SER A 295 -36.48 5.91 -25.23
N ASN A 296 -35.89 4.72 -25.34
CA ASN A 296 -36.46 3.56 -26.02
C ASN A 296 -36.93 2.45 -25.07
N THR A 297 -36.75 2.63 -23.76
CA THR A 297 -37.11 1.64 -22.73
C THR A 297 -38.40 2.05 -22.02
N THR A 298 -39.27 1.09 -21.72
CA THR A 298 -40.53 1.32 -20.98
C THR A 298 -40.67 0.34 -19.80
N GLY A 299 -41.69 0.53 -18.95
CA GLY A 299 -41.98 -0.37 -17.84
C GLY A 299 -40.91 -0.36 -16.73
N GLN A 300 -40.67 -1.52 -16.11
CA GLN A 300 -39.74 -1.68 -14.99
C GLN A 300 -38.30 -1.39 -15.38
N GLN A 301 -37.86 -1.86 -16.56
CA GLN A 301 -36.51 -1.60 -17.06
C GLN A 301 -36.20 -0.10 -17.18
N ALA A 302 -37.21 0.71 -17.55
CA ALA A 302 -37.04 2.16 -17.61
C ALA A 302 -36.93 2.80 -16.22
N ARG A 303 -37.47 2.17 -15.16
CA ARG A 303 -37.28 2.65 -13.78
C ARG A 303 -35.87 2.34 -13.30
N ASP A 304 -35.43 1.10 -13.48
CA ASP A 304 -34.09 0.66 -13.10
C ASP A 304 -33.01 1.50 -13.80
N LEU A 305 -33.21 1.81 -15.08
CA LEU A 305 -32.30 2.66 -15.85
C LEU A 305 -32.30 4.13 -15.39
N ARG A 306 -33.45 4.67 -14.92
CA ARG A 306 -33.49 6.03 -14.32
C ARG A 306 -32.67 6.08 -13.05
N GLU A 307 -32.83 5.08 -12.19
CA GLU A 307 -32.07 4.98 -10.94
C GLU A 307 -30.56 4.84 -11.22
N ALA A 308 -30.17 3.98 -12.16
CA ALA A 308 -28.77 3.85 -12.57
C ALA A 308 -28.19 5.16 -13.14
N ILE A 309 -28.97 5.92 -13.92
CA ILE A 309 -28.57 7.25 -14.42
C ILE A 309 -28.36 8.22 -13.25
N GLU A 310 -29.28 8.28 -12.29
CA GLU A 310 -29.16 9.15 -11.13
C GLU A 310 -27.93 8.81 -10.28
N GLN A 311 -27.71 7.53 -9.99
CA GLN A 311 -26.53 7.05 -9.27
C GLN A 311 -25.24 7.44 -9.98
N ASN A 312 -25.15 7.24 -11.31
CA ASN A 312 -23.97 7.60 -12.08
C ASN A 312 -23.77 9.13 -12.19
N GLN A 313 -24.84 9.93 -12.19
CA GLN A 313 -24.74 11.39 -12.15
C GLN A 313 -24.15 11.86 -10.82
N ASN A 314 -24.65 11.33 -9.71
CA ASN A 314 -24.12 11.63 -8.37
C ASN A 314 -22.65 11.22 -8.28
N PHE A 315 -22.32 10.01 -8.74
CA PHE A 315 -20.93 9.54 -8.77
C PHE A 315 -20.01 10.41 -9.64
N LEU A 316 -20.49 10.89 -10.79
CA LEU A 316 -19.74 11.81 -11.64
C LEU A 316 -19.45 13.16 -10.94
N VAL A 317 -20.41 13.69 -10.20
CA VAL A 317 -20.22 14.90 -9.38
C VAL A 317 -19.16 14.66 -8.30
N GLU A 318 -19.22 13.51 -7.62
CA GLU A 318 -18.22 13.13 -6.62
C GLU A 318 -16.82 13.00 -7.23
N LEU A 319 -16.67 12.35 -8.38
CA LEU A 319 -15.38 12.22 -9.07
C LEU A 319 -14.80 13.58 -9.49
N ARG A 320 -15.63 14.50 -9.97
CA ARG A 320 -15.20 15.86 -10.32
C ARG A 320 -14.76 16.65 -9.09
N THR A 321 -15.49 16.53 -7.98
CA THR A 321 -15.11 17.13 -6.69
C THR A 321 -13.79 16.56 -6.18
N PHE A 322 -13.62 15.24 -6.26
CA PHE A 322 -12.39 14.54 -5.90
C PHE A 322 -11.20 15.02 -6.75
N ARG A 323 -11.39 15.16 -8.06
CA ARG A 323 -10.40 15.72 -8.98
C ARG A 323 -10.02 17.16 -8.61
N GLU A 324 -10.99 18.02 -8.34
CA GLU A 324 -10.77 19.41 -7.95
C GLU A 324 -9.94 19.51 -6.67
N GLU A 325 -10.22 18.65 -5.68
CA GLU A 325 -9.46 18.63 -4.43
C GLU A 325 -8.02 18.13 -4.62
N LEU A 326 -7.79 17.12 -5.48
CA LEU A 326 -6.42 16.72 -5.86
C LEU A 326 -5.67 17.86 -6.55
N LEU A 327 -6.33 18.59 -7.45
CA LEU A 327 -5.74 19.73 -8.15
C LEU A 327 -5.50 20.93 -7.22
N ARG A 328 -6.36 21.16 -6.21
CA ARG A 328 -6.13 22.17 -5.17
C ARG A 328 -4.80 21.92 -4.45
N ILE A 329 -4.51 20.66 -4.13
CA ILE A 329 -3.23 20.28 -3.51
C ILE A 329 -2.09 20.41 -4.52
N ALA A 330 -2.29 20.01 -5.78
CA ALA A 330 -1.26 20.09 -6.83
C ALA A 330 -0.87 21.53 -7.21
N GLN A 331 -1.76 22.49 -6.95
CA GLN A 331 -1.50 23.93 -7.10
C GLN A 331 -0.63 24.48 -5.96
N LEU A 332 -0.59 23.81 -4.80
CA LEU A 332 0.49 24.02 -3.86
C LEU A 332 1.77 23.48 -4.52
N PRO A 333 2.94 24.10 -4.31
CA PRO A 333 4.21 23.47 -4.69
C PRO A 333 4.45 22.28 -3.75
N PHE A 334 3.70 21.19 -3.95
CA PHE A 334 3.71 19.99 -3.13
C PHE A 334 4.91 19.16 -3.50
N LYS A 335 5.86 19.01 -2.56
CA LYS A 335 7.02 18.14 -2.70
C LYS A 335 7.16 17.30 -1.43
N PRO A 336 6.69 16.05 -1.44
CA PRO A 336 6.77 15.20 -0.27
C PRO A 336 8.23 14.90 0.07
N ASN A 337 8.54 14.82 1.36
CA ASN A 337 9.86 14.47 1.85
C ASN A 337 9.73 13.51 3.04
N LEU A 338 10.32 12.32 2.91
CA LEU A 338 10.20 11.27 3.91
C LEU A 338 10.75 11.69 5.29
N ASN A 339 11.68 12.66 5.34
CA ASN A 339 12.28 13.17 6.58
C ASN A 339 11.34 14.05 7.42
N ASP A 340 10.27 14.60 6.82
CA ASP A 340 9.27 15.39 7.54
C ASP A 340 8.33 14.50 8.36
N GLY A 341 8.33 13.19 8.06
CA GLY A 341 7.44 12.21 8.66
C GLY A 341 6.08 12.14 7.97
N VAL A 342 5.43 10.98 8.11
CA VAL A 342 4.18 10.63 7.41
C VAL A 342 3.09 11.68 7.60
N ILE A 343 2.83 12.12 8.84
CA ILE A 343 1.69 12.99 9.13
C ILE A 343 1.82 14.39 8.52
N ILE A 344 3.05 14.94 8.40
CA ILE A 344 3.27 16.23 7.74
C ILE A 344 3.03 16.10 6.24
N ASN A 345 3.52 15.01 5.62
CA ASN A 345 3.29 14.74 4.20
C ASN A 345 1.81 14.46 3.88
N ALA A 346 1.07 13.84 4.80
CA ALA A 346 -0.35 13.56 4.65
C ALA A 346 -1.25 14.78 4.94
N ALA A 347 -0.76 15.79 5.66
CA ALA A 347 -1.56 16.93 6.10
C ALA A 347 -2.32 17.68 4.98
N PRO A 348 -1.72 17.94 3.79
CA PRO A 348 -2.44 18.62 2.70
C PRO A 348 -3.68 17.86 2.19
N PHE A 349 -3.73 16.54 2.41
CA PHE A 349 -4.79 15.63 1.94
C PHE A 349 -5.94 15.47 2.94
N HIS A 350 -6.00 16.26 4.01
CA HIS A 350 -6.94 16.03 5.12
C HIS A 350 -8.43 15.89 4.70
N ASN A 351 -8.86 16.55 3.62
CA ASN A 351 -10.24 16.46 3.10
C ASN A 351 -10.54 15.19 2.30
N LEU A 352 -9.51 14.42 1.92
CA LEU A 352 -9.63 13.23 1.06
C LEU A 352 -9.63 11.92 1.86
N PHE A 353 -9.34 11.97 3.16
CA PHE A 353 -9.38 10.79 4.01
C PHE A 353 -10.79 10.52 4.54
N GLY A 354 -11.21 9.25 4.56
CA GLY A 354 -12.52 8.86 5.10
C GLY A 354 -12.57 8.62 6.62
N LEU A 355 -11.43 8.30 7.26
CA LEU A 355 -11.40 7.98 8.69
C LEU A 355 -11.32 9.25 9.54
N SER A 356 -12.41 9.58 10.25
CA SER A 356 -12.55 10.86 10.98
C SER A 356 -11.41 11.18 11.95
N LYS A 357 -10.85 10.16 12.62
CA LYS A 357 -9.69 10.33 13.51
C LYS A 357 -8.47 10.85 12.73
N TRP A 358 -8.18 10.25 11.58
CA TRP A 358 -7.05 10.62 10.75
C TRP A 358 -7.26 11.97 10.06
N VAL A 359 -8.49 12.28 9.63
CA VAL A 359 -8.89 13.62 9.13
C VAL A 359 -8.58 14.68 10.19
N LYS A 360 -9.00 14.47 11.43
CA LYS A 360 -8.75 15.42 12.53
C LYS A 360 -7.26 15.62 12.79
N ASP A 361 -6.49 14.52 12.82
CA ASP A 361 -5.05 14.56 13.07
C ASP A 361 -4.30 15.31 11.95
N THR A 362 -4.61 15.00 10.68
CA THR A 362 -3.97 15.62 9.51
C THR A 362 -4.40 17.08 9.35
N LYS A 363 -5.67 17.42 9.59
CA LYS A 363 -6.14 18.81 9.62
C LYS A 363 -5.42 19.64 10.68
N ALA A 364 -5.27 19.11 11.89
CA ALA A 364 -4.56 19.82 12.96
C ALA A 364 -3.08 20.07 12.60
N VAL A 365 -2.43 19.13 11.90
CA VAL A 365 -1.05 19.34 11.40
C VAL A 365 -1.03 20.36 10.26
N TRP A 366 -2.03 20.35 9.37
CA TRP A 366 -2.17 21.35 8.31
C TRP A 366 -2.33 22.76 8.87
N ASP A 367 -3.19 22.95 9.87
CA ASP A 367 -3.37 24.25 10.54
C ASP A 367 -2.06 24.77 11.14
N LYS A 368 -1.27 23.88 11.74
CA LYS A 368 0.05 24.19 12.30
C LYS A 368 1.10 24.50 11.24
N LEU A 369 1.05 23.82 10.08
CA LEU A 369 1.89 24.14 8.92
C LEU A 369 1.57 25.54 8.40
N GLU A 370 0.29 25.90 8.30
CA GLU A 370 -0.16 27.23 7.91
C GLU A 370 0.27 28.30 8.93
N ALA A 371 0.20 27.98 10.22
CA ALA A 371 0.62 28.87 11.31
C ALA A 371 2.16 29.01 11.47
N GLY A 372 2.96 28.19 10.77
CA GLY A 372 4.42 28.22 10.82
C GLY A 372 5.06 27.42 11.96
N GLU A 373 4.29 26.62 12.70
CA GLU A 373 4.82 25.73 13.77
C GLU A 373 5.75 24.62 13.24
N TYR A 374 5.71 24.37 11.93
CA TYR A 374 6.50 23.36 11.23
C TYR A 374 7.46 23.96 10.19
N ASP A 375 7.90 25.21 10.36
CA ASP A 375 8.83 25.87 9.42
C ASP A 375 10.20 25.17 9.28
N TRP A 376 10.54 24.23 10.18
CA TRP A 376 11.69 23.33 10.04
C TRP A 376 11.51 22.23 8.96
N SER A 377 10.27 21.98 8.51
CA SER A 377 9.97 20.91 7.55
C SER A 377 10.23 21.32 6.10
N HIS A 378 10.59 20.36 5.26
CA HIS A 378 10.76 20.58 3.82
C HIS A 378 9.42 20.96 3.16
N MET A 379 8.32 20.36 3.62
CA MET A 379 6.96 20.69 3.17
C MET A 379 6.65 22.18 3.39
N ALA A 380 6.91 22.71 4.59
CA ALA A 380 6.71 24.14 4.87
C ALA A 380 7.61 25.03 4.00
N TYR A 381 8.88 24.66 3.82
CA TYR A 381 9.80 25.41 2.95
C TYR A 381 9.32 25.42 1.50
N THR A 382 8.75 24.31 1.02
CA THR A 382 8.30 24.21 -0.36
C THR A 382 7.04 25.05 -0.58
N ILE A 383 6.06 24.97 0.33
CA ILE A 383 4.79 25.72 0.23
C ILE A 383 4.97 27.22 0.52
N TRP A 384 5.79 27.59 1.52
CA TRP A 384 6.00 28.97 1.94
C TRP A 384 7.50 29.35 2.03
N PRO A 385 8.24 29.32 0.91
CA PRO A 385 9.70 29.50 0.93
C PRO A 385 10.14 30.85 1.47
N LYS A 386 9.38 31.91 1.21
CA LYS A 386 9.68 33.25 1.73
C LYS A 386 9.57 33.30 3.26
N ARG A 387 8.49 32.72 3.82
CA ARG A 387 8.25 32.69 5.27
C ARG A 387 9.37 31.95 5.98
N VAL A 388 9.67 30.72 5.54
CA VAL A 388 10.69 29.87 6.16
C VAL A 388 12.07 30.51 6.09
N ARG A 389 12.46 31.12 4.95
CA ARG A 389 13.75 31.82 4.84
C ARG A 389 13.92 32.96 5.84
N GLU A 390 12.85 33.71 6.15
CA GLU A 390 12.94 34.78 7.15
C GLU A 390 13.10 34.22 8.58
N VAL A 391 12.47 33.09 8.88
CA VAL A 391 12.66 32.38 10.16
C VAL A 391 14.09 31.87 10.29
N CYS A 392 14.64 31.23 9.24
CA CYS A 392 16.01 30.70 9.24
C CYS A 392 17.11 31.76 9.42
N LYS A 393 16.83 33.05 9.15
CA LYS A 393 17.80 34.13 9.44
C LYS A 393 17.99 34.34 10.94
N LYS A 394 16.95 34.09 11.74
CA LYS A 394 16.93 34.28 13.19
C LYS A 394 17.21 32.99 13.94
N ASP A 395 16.76 31.87 13.39
CA ASP A 395 16.96 30.53 13.94
C ASP A 395 17.83 29.69 12.99
N LYS A 396 19.06 29.37 13.41
CA LYS A 396 20.06 28.67 12.58
C LYS A 396 20.14 27.16 12.87
N SER A 397 19.22 26.63 13.68
CA SER A 397 19.21 25.24 14.13
C SER A 397 19.02 24.23 12.99
#